data_AF-A0AAV7T1C0-F1
#
_entry.id   AF-A0AAV7T1C0-F1
#
_cell.length_a   1.000
_cell.length_b   1.000
_cell.length_c   1.000
_cell.angle_alpha   90.00
_cell.angle_beta   90.00
_cell.angle_gamma   90.00
#
_symmetry.space_group_name_H-M   'P 1'
#
loop_
_entity.id
_entity.type
_entity.pdbx_description
1 polymer ?
#
loop_
_entity_poly.entity_id
_entity_poly.type
_entity_poly.pdbx_seq_one_letter_code
_entity_poly.pdbx_strand_id
1 'polypeptide(L)' 'MAEVRVGSVKMMFLPDYTIAVQQQCNNFLAVKRHLREMGFAYSLLFPARLRVVDAGTMHFLTTPEEAWH' A
#
# COMPACT_ATOMS: atom_id res chain seq x y z
N MET A 1 7.58 -15.16 13.96
CA MET A 1 7.71 -15.51 12.52
C MET A 1 7.91 -17.00 12.43
N ALA A 2 7.03 -17.73 11.76
CA ALA A 2 7.20 -19.16 11.53
C ALA A 2 7.47 -19.39 10.03
N GLU A 3 8.60 -20.01 9.71
CA GLU A 3 8.92 -20.49 8.36
C GLU A 3 8.46 -21.95 8.28
N VAL A 4 7.54 -22.27 7.38
CA VAL A 4 7.17 -23.66 7.08
C VAL A 4 7.58 -23.94 5.64
N ARG A 5 8.32 -25.02 5.44
CA ARG A 5 8.71 -25.51 4.11
C ARG A 5 7.79 -26.65 3.73
N VAL A 6 7.08 -26.50 2.61
CA VAL A 6 6.36 -27.60 1.95
C VAL A 6 7.10 -27.88 0.65
N GLY A 7 7.97 -28.91 0.65
CA GLY A 7 8.85 -29.21 -0.47
C GLY A 7 9.93 -28.14 -0.72
N SER A 8 10.14 -27.75 -1.98
CA SER A 8 11.08 -26.69 -2.39
C SER A 8 10.48 -25.28 -2.36
N VAL A 9 9.20 -25.14 -2.00
CA VAL A 9 8.50 -23.85 -1.98
C VAL A 9 8.59 -23.24 -0.59
N LYS A 10 9.15 -22.03 -0.52
CA LYS A 10 9.25 -21.25 0.71
C LYS A 10 7.93 -20.53 0.97
N MET A 11 7.16 -20.99 1.96
CA MET A 11 5.90 -20.35 2.35
C MET A 11 6.14 -19.43 3.56
N MET A 12 5.87 -18.14 3.37
CA MET A 12 6.00 -17.14 4.42
C MET A 12 4.62 -16.89 5.04
N PHE A 13 4.43 -17.36 6.27
CA PHE A 13 3.19 -17.14 7.01
C PHE A 13 3.28 -15.78 7.72
N LEU A 14 2.64 -14.76 7.15
CA LEU A 14 2.41 -13.51 7.84
C LEU A 14 1.15 -13.68 8.72
N PRO A 15 1.23 -13.52 10.05
CA PRO A 15 0.09 -13.69 10.94
C PRO A 15 -0.93 -12.59 10.69
N ASP A 16 -2.16 -12.95 10.29
CA ASP A 16 -3.43 -12.18 10.26
C ASP A 16 -3.43 -10.78 9.60
N TYR A 17 -2.27 -10.27 9.21
CA TYR A 17 -2.03 -8.91 8.75
C TYR A 17 -2.25 -8.80 7.24
N THR A 18 -2.16 -9.91 6.51
CA THR A 18 -2.26 -9.94 5.05
C THR A 18 -3.63 -9.49 4.56
N ILE A 19 -4.74 -9.88 5.19
CA ILE A 19 -6.08 -9.47 4.75
C ILE A 19 -6.34 -7.99 5.06
N ALA A 20 -5.98 -7.52 6.26
CA ALA A 20 -6.12 -6.11 6.63
C ALA A 20 -5.25 -5.20 5.74
N VAL A 21 -4.00 -5.61 5.50
CA VAL A 21 -3.07 -4.91 4.60
C VAL A 21 -3.53 -4.95 3.14
N GLN A 22 -4.05 -6.09 2.68
CA GLN A 22 -4.59 -6.23 1.33
C GLN A 22 -5.79 -5.31 1.14
N GLN A 23 -6.70 -5.26 2.11
CA GLN A 23 -7.85 -4.35 2.11
C GLN A 23 -7.39 -2.88 2.12
N GLN A 24 -6.39 -2.54 2.91
CA GLN A 24 -5.85 -1.18 2.95
C GLN A 24 -5.18 -0.80 1.63
N CYS A 25 -4.39 -1.70 1.02
CA CYS A 25 -3.85 -1.52 -0.33
C CYS A 25 -4.94 -1.36 -1.40
N ASN A 26 -6.06 -2.07 -1.22
CA ASN A 26 -7.23 -1.98 -2.10
C ASN A 26 -8.00 -0.66 -1.89
N ASN A 27 -8.02 -0.12 -0.68
CA ASN A 27 -8.58 1.22 -0.44
C ASN A 27 -7.78 2.31 -1.18
N PHE A 28 -6.48 2.14 -1.35
CA PHE A 28 -5.65 3.05 -2.15
C PHE A 28 -5.82 2.86 -3.67
N LEU A 29 -6.59 1.89 -4.17
CA LEU A 29 -6.77 1.68 -5.62
C LEU A 29 -7.50 2.86 -6.27
N ALA A 30 -8.54 3.38 -5.60
CA ALA A 30 -9.23 4.60 -6.03
C ALA A 30 -8.31 5.83 -6.00
N VAL A 31 -7.54 5.99 -4.92
CA VAL A 31 -6.57 7.09 -4.77
C VAL A 31 -5.50 7.05 -5.85
N LYS A 32 -4.87 5.89 -6.08
CA LYS A 32 -3.85 5.71 -7.13
C LYS A 32 -4.39 6.04 -8.52
N ARG A 33 -5.64 5.65 -8.81
CA ARG A 33 -6.30 5.99 -10.07
C ARG A 33 -6.42 7.50 -10.21
N HIS A 34 -6.91 8.17 -9.17
CA HIS A 34 -7.07 9.63 -9.17
C HIS A 34 -5.73 10.36 -9.31
N LEU A 35 -4.70 9.94 -8.56
CA LEU A 35 -3.35 10.50 -8.66
C LEU A 35 -2.75 10.31 -10.06
N ARG A 36 -2.99 9.15 -10.69
CA ARG A 36 -2.56 8.90 -12.07
C ARG A 36 -3.27 9.82 -13.06
N GLU A 37 -4.57 10.05 -12.88
CA GLU A 37 -5.36 10.97 -13.72
C GLU A 37 -4.88 12.43 -13.55
N MET A 38 -4.47 12.82 -12.35
CA MET A 38 -3.91 14.14 -12.06
C MET A 38 -2.42 14.29 -12.44
N GLY A 39 -1.74 13.20 -12.85
CA GLY A 39 -0.33 13.23 -13.24
C GLY A 39 0.66 13.26 -12.06
N PHE A 40 0.22 12.93 -10.84
CA PHE A 40 1.10 12.88 -9.67
C PHE A 40 1.95 11.62 -9.64
N ALA A 41 3.20 11.77 -9.22
CA ALA A 41 4.06 10.64 -8.92
C ALA A 41 3.69 10.04 -7.56
N TYR A 42 3.48 8.72 -7.50
CA TYR A 42 3.14 8.04 -6.26
C TYR A 42 3.88 6.71 -6.10
N SER A 43 3.99 6.23 -4.86
CA SER A 43 4.60 4.95 -4.52
C SER A 43 3.91 4.34 -3.30
N LEU A 44 3.55 3.07 -3.39
CA LEU A 44 2.94 2.33 -2.28
C LEU A 44 4.04 1.64 -1.47
N LEU A 45 4.15 2.01 -0.20
CA LEU A 45 5.12 1.46 0.76
C LEU A 45 4.43 0.41 1.65
N PHE A 46 5.15 -0.67 1.96
CA PHE A 46 4.70 -1.67 2.92
C PHE A 46 4.65 -1.05 4.33
N PRO A 47 3.64 -1.39 5.17
CA PRO A 47 2.55 -2.32 4.91
C PRO A 47 1.39 -1.76 4.08
N ALA A 48 1.04 -0.48 4.17
CA ALA A 48 0.02 0.15 3.31
C ALA A 48 0.06 1.68 3.47
N ARG A 49 1.17 2.31 3.07
CA ARG A 49 1.30 3.78 3.08
C ARG A 49 1.49 4.27 1.66
N LEU A 50 0.66 5.21 1.23
CA LEU A 50 0.79 5.80 -0.09
C LEU A 50 1.63 7.08 0.00
N ARG A 51 2.81 7.06 -0.59
CA ARG A 51 3.64 8.25 -0.77
C ARG A 51 3.20 8.93 -2.06
N VAL A 52 2.86 10.20 -1.98
CA VAL A 52 2.52 11.06 -3.11
C VAL A 52 3.53 12.20 -3.17
N VAL A 53 3.98 12.53 -4.37
CA VAL A 53 4.85 13.68 -4.60
C VAL A 53 4.05 14.70 -5.39
N ASP A 54 3.77 15.83 -4.75
CA ASP A 54 3.09 16.99 -5.32
C ASP A 54 4.05 18.18 -5.31
N ALA A 55 4.37 18.75 -6.46
CA ALA A 55 5.19 19.96 -6.60
C ALA A 55 6.51 19.99 -5.79
N GLY A 56 7.12 18.82 -5.51
CA GLY A 56 8.34 18.68 -4.70
C GLY A 56 8.10 18.40 -3.20
N THR A 57 6.86 18.48 -2.74
CA THR A 57 6.42 18.08 -1.39
C THR A 57 6.03 16.61 -1.38
N MET A 58 6.49 15.89 -0.35
CA MET A 58 6.17 14.48 -0.17
C MET A 58 5.07 14.33 0.88
N HIS A 59 3.94 13.79 0.47
CA HIS A 59 2.83 13.46 1.35
C HIS A 59 2.80 11.95 1.60
N PHE A 60 2.62 11.56 2.86
CA PHE A 60 2.47 10.17 3.25
C PHE A 60 1.05 9.97 3.75
N LEU A 61 0.26 9.25 2.97
CA LEU A 61 -1.12 8.93 3.28
C LEU A 61 -1.16 7.56 3.95
N THR A 62 -1.71 7.51 5.15
CA THR A 62 -1.90 6.25 5.89
C THR A 62 -3.32 5.72 5.75
N THR A 63 -4.27 6.61 5.45
CA THR A 63 -5.62 6.27 5.03
C THR A 63 -5.92 6.91 3.68
N PRO A 64 -6.87 6.35 2.91
CA PRO A 64 -7.36 7.00 1.72
C PRO A 64 -7.88 8.40 2.07
N GLU A 65 -8.69 8.55 3.11
CA GLU A 65 -9.40 9.80 3.45
C GLU A 65 -8.50 11.05 3.56
N GLU A 66 -7.24 10.90 3.93
CA GLU A 66 -6.25 11.99 3.94
C GLU A 66 -5.95 12.57 2.55
N ALA A 67 -6.26 11.85 1.46
CA ALA A 67 -6.02 12.31 0.09
C ALA A 67 -7.07 13.31 -0.42
N TRP A 68 -8.17 13.50 0.33
CA TRP A 68 -9.30 14.37 -0.04
C TRP A 68 -9.33 15.68 0.76
N HIS A 69 -8.34 15.94 1.62
CA HIS A 69 -8.33 17.04 2.58
C HIS A 69 -7.20 18.03 2.30
#